data_AF-A0A252DMG8-F1
#
_entry.id   AF-A0A252DMG8-F1
#
_cell.length_a   1.000
_cell.length_b   1.000
_cell.length_c   1.000
_cell.angle_alpha   90.00
_cell.angle_beta   90.00
_cell.angle_gamma   90.00
#
_symmetry.space_group_name_H-M   'P 1'
#
loop_
_entity.id
_entity.type
_entity.pdbx_description
1 polymer ?
#
loop_
_entity_poly.entity_id
_entity_poly.type
_entity_poly.pdbx_seq_one_letter_code
_entity_poly.pdbx_strand_id
1 'polypeptide(L)' 'MRAKFYVESVTKHSSGSTSVTLMAVSRGPNESTRFWRATPNGKLEMCITNPDAQDFFKVGTDYYLDFTAVEPSGDSV' A
#
# COMPACT_ATOMS: atom_id res chain seq x y z
N MET A 1 2.93 4.29 -12.72
CA MET A 1 3.98 3.38 -12.20
C MET A 1 3.32 2.40 -11.24
N ARG A 2 3.52 1.08 -11.38
CA ARG A 2 2.86 0.05 -10.54
C ARG A 2 3.87 -0.66 -9.65
N ALA A 3 3.50 -0.86 -8.39
CA ALA A 3 4.27 -1.58 -7.40
C ALA A 3 3.42 -2.67 -6.73
N LYS A 4 4.05 -3.73 -6.23
CA LYS A 4 3.38 -4.86 -5.56
C LYS A 4 3.73 -4.90 -4.08
N PHE A 5 2.74 -4.82 -3.21
CA PHE A 5 2.92 -4.76 -1.77
C PHE A 5 2.18 -5.92 -1.09
N TYR A 6 2.78 -6.52 -0.06
CA TYR A 6 2.10 -7.50 0.79
C TYR A 6 1.63 -6.83 2.07
N VAL A 7 0.46 -7.22 2.58
CA VAL A 7 -0.03 -6.73 3.87
C VAL A 7 0.75 -7.42 4.98
N GLU A 8 1.52 -6.65 5.72
CA GLU A 8 2.29 -7.12 6.88
C GLU A 8 1.39 -7.22 8.13
N SER A 9 0.54 -6.22 8.36
CA SER A 9 -0.33 -6.19 9.54
C SER A 9 -1.66 -5.48 9.27
N VAL A 10 -2.70 -5.95 9.97
CA VAL A 10 -4.02 -5.32 10.07
C VAL A 10 -4.41 -5.32 11.54
N THR A 11 -4.66 -4.14 12.10
CA THR A 11 -5.00 -3.96 13.51
C THR A 11 -6.33 -3.22 13.62
N LYS A 12 -7.36 -3.89 14.12
CA LYS A 12 -8.65 -3.27 14.45
C LYS A 12 -8.55 -2.61 15.83
N HIS A 13 -8.91 -1.34 15.92
CA HIS A 13 -8.89 -0.56 17.15
C HIS A 13 -10.29 -0.46 17.77
N SER A 14 -10.35 -0.28 19.09
CA SER A 14 -11.60 -0.09 19.82
C SER A 14 -12.36 1.18 19.42
N SER A 15 -11.67 2.17 18.83
CA SER A 15 -12.25 3.37 18.23
C SER A 15 -13.09 3.09 16.98
N GLY A 16 -13.05 1.86 16.45
CA GLY A 16 -13.68 1.49 15.19
C GLY A 16 -12.82 1.79 13.96
N SER A 17 -11.58 2.27 14.14
CA SER A 17 -10.62 2.42 13.02
C SER A 17 -9.79 1.15 12.82
N THR A 18 -9.25 0.98 11.62
CA THR A 18 -8.34 -0.13 11.29
C THR A 18 -7.00 0.42 10.79
N SER A 19 -5.90 0.06 11.44
CA SER A 19 -4.55 0.34 10.93
C SER A 19 -4.08 -0.78 10.02
N VAL A 20 -3.50 -0.44 8.88
CA VAL A 20 -2.95 -1.39 7.92
C VAL A 20 -1.52 -0.98 7.57
N THR A 21 -0.60 -1.95 7.60
CA THR A 21 0.78 -1.78 7.13
C THR A 21 1.02 -2.70 5.94
N LEU A 22 1.50 -2.13 4.84
CA LEU A 22 1.92 -2.88 3.66
C LEU A 22 3.40 -2.64 3.38
N MET A 23 4.05 -3.71 2.96
CA MET A 23 5.47 -3.73 2.66
C MET A 23 5.70 -4.15 1.21
N ALA A 24 6.68 -3.51 0.61
CA ALA A 24 7.25 -3.85 -0.68
C ALA A 24 7.52 -5.36 -0.89
N VAL A 25 6.98 -5.98 -1.94
CA VAL A 25 7.34 -7.35 -2.34
C VAL A 25 8.62 -7.33 -3.17
N SER A 26 9.76 -7.68 -2.57
CA SER A 26 11.05 -7.76 -3.25
C SER A 26 11.45 -9.17 -3.73
N ARG A 27 10.56 -10.16 -3.59
CA ARG A 27 10.88 -11.59 -3.80
C ARG A 27 10.02 -12.18 -4.92
N GLY A 28 10.65 -12.79 -5.93
CA GLY A 28 9.96 -13.59 -6.95
C GLY A 28 10.50 -13.39 -8.37
N PRO A 29 10.57 -14.44 -9.21
CA PRO A 29 11.33 -14.39 -10.47
C PRO A 29 10.67 -13.61 -11.62
N ASN A 30 9.35 -13.37 -11.60
CA ASN A 30 8.62 -13.20 -12.88
C ASN A 30 7.86 -11.88 -13.13
N GLU A 31 7.72 -10.95 -12.17
CA GLU A 31 6.96 -9.72 -12.44
C GLU A 31 7.47 -8.48 -11.70
N SER A 32 8.05 -8.70 -10.52
CA SER A 32 8.49 -7.66 -9.59
C SER A 32 9.94 -7.21 -9.84
N THR A 33 10.78 -8.02 -10.47
CA THR A 33 12.23 -7.79 -10.50
C THR A 33 12.71 -6.51 -11.19
N ARG A 34 11.94 -5.91 -12.11
CA ARG A 34 12.35 -4.66 -12.79
C ARG A 34 12.10 -3.38 -11.99
N PHE A 35 10.93 -3.25 -11.37
CA PHE A 35 10.60 -2.11 -10.50
C PHE A 35 11.42 -2.16 -9.19
N TRP A 36 11.46 -3.33 -8.56
CA TRP A 36 12.09 -3.54 -7.25
C TRP A 36 13.63 -3.50 -7.29
N ARG A 37 14.25 -3.63 -8.47
CA ARG A 37 15.71 -3.47 -8.63
C ARG A 37 16.21 -2.05 -8.37
N ALA A 38 15.39 -1.04 -8.67
CA ALA A 38 15.74 0.37 -8.47
C ALA A 38 15.15 0.95 -7.18
N THR A 39 14.05 0.37 -6.69
CA THR A 39 13.34 0.80 -5.47
C THR A 39 13.14 -0.42 -4.57
N PRO A 40 14.16 -0.88 -3.84
CA PRO A 40 14.13 -2.15 -3.12
C PRO A 40 13.25 -2.13 -1.86
N ASN A 41 12.81 -0.94 -1.45
CA ASN A 41 12.03 -0.71 -0.24
C ASN A 41 10.79 0.14 -0.51
N GLY A 42 9.79 -0.05 0.33
CA GLY A 42 8.54 0.71 0.31
C GLY A 42 7.67 0.28 1.47
N LYS A 43 7.07 1.26 2.15
CA LYS A 43 6.14 1.05 3.25
C LYS A 43 4.94 1.96 3.04
N LEU A 44 3.74 1.40 3.18
CA LEU A 44 2.49 2.14 3.21
C LEU A 44 1.80 1.87 4.55
N GLU A 45 1.56 2.93 5.31
CA GLU A 45 0.78 2.89 6.55
C GLU A 45 -0.50 3.69 6.36
N MET A 46 -1.63 3.09 6.72
CA MET A 46 -2.94 3.71 6.59
C MET A 46 -3.77 3.49 7.85
N CYS A 47 -4.62 4.47 8.15
CA CYS A 47 -5.71 4.34 9.12
C CYS A 47 -7.03 4.43 8.36
N ILE A 48 -7.80 3.34 8.37
CA ILE A 48 -9.06 3.22 7.65
C ILE A 48 -10.19 3.45 8.65
N THR A 49 -10.95 4.52 8.46
CA THR A 49 -12.19 4.82 9.18
C THR A 49 -13.44 4.50 8.37
N ASN A 50 -13.31 4.29 7.05
CA ASN A 50 -14.40 3.86 6.19
C ASN A 50 -14.76 2.39 6.49
N PRO A 51 -15.95 2.09 7.05
CA PRO A 51 -16.35 0.73 7.43
C PRO A 51 -16.34 -0.25 6.24
N ASP A 52 -16.72 0.21 5.05
CA ASP A 52 -16.78 -0.64 3.84
C ASP A 52 -15.40 -1.10 3.36
N ALA A 53 -14.33 -0.42 3.78
CA ALA A 53 -12.96 -0.71 3.39
C ALA A 53 -12.15 -1.46 4.47
N GLN A 54 -12.72 -1.68 5.67
CA GLN A 54 -11.97 -2.26 6.80
C GLN A 54 -11.53 -3.70 6.56
N ASP A 55 -12.32 -4.47 5.81
CA ASP A 55 -12.04 -5.88 5.53
C ASP A 55 -11.43 -6.10 4.13
N PHE A 56 -11.11 -5.01 3.41
CA PHE A 56 -10.49 -5.09 2.09
C PHE A 56 -9.07 -5.68 2.17
N PHE A 57 -8.27 -5.25 3.16
CA PHE A 57 -6.89 -5.69 3.32
C PHE A 57 -6.80 -6.94 4.21
N LYS A 58 -6.08 -7.94 3.71
CA LYS A 58 -5.88 -9.24 4.39
C LYS A 58 -4.39 -9.49 4.58
N VAL A 59 -3.99 -9.78 5.82
CA VAL A 59 -2.59 -10.10 6.16
C VAL A 59 -2.06 -11.23 5.28
N GLY A 60 -0.82 -11.07 4.80
CA GLY A 60 -0.15 -12.03 3.91
C GLY A 60 -0.64 -12.03 2.46
N THR A 61 -1.61 -11.17 2.11
CA THR A 61 -2.09 -11.03 0.74
C THR A 61 -1.34 -9.89 0.03
N ASP A 62 -1.06 -10.12 -1.25
CA ASP A 62 -0.45 -9.13 -2.12
C ASP A 62 -1.50 -8.23 -2.79
N TYR A 63 -1.20 -6.94 -2.88
CA TYR A 63 -2.00 -5.92 -3.56
C TYR A 63 -1.10 -5.12 -4.51
N TYR A 64 -1.72 -4.57 -5.56
CA TYR A 64 -1.06 -3.60 -6.43
C TYR A 64 -1.31 -2.18 -5.94
N LEU A 65 -0.26 -1.36 -5.98
CA LEU A 65 -0.31 0.08 -5.78
C LEU A 65 0.06 0.76 -7.08
N ASP A 66 -0.82 1.64 -7.56
CA ASP A 66 -0.65 2.39 -8.80
C ASP A 66 -0.40 3.86 -8.51
N PHE A 67 0.77 4.35 -8.89
CA PHE A 67 1.14 5.76 -8.85
C PHE A 67 0.85 6.39 -10.21
N THR A 68 0.02 7.43 -10.20
CA THR A 68 -0.21 8.30 -11.35
C THR A 68 0.32 9.69 -10.98
N ALA A 69 1.17 10.25 -11.84
CA ALA A 69 1.65 11.61 -11.64
C ALA A 69 0.47 12.58 -11.74
N VAL A 70 0.41 13.55 -10.83
CA VAL A 70 -0.58 14.61 -10.84
C VAL A 70 0.15 15.93 -10.99
N GLU A 71 -0.39 16.82 -11.82
CA GLU A 71 0.08 18.20 -11.86
C GLU A 71 -0.26 18.87 -10.53
N PRO A 72 0.62 19.72 -9.97
CA PRO A 72 0.30 20.49 -8.78
C PRO A 72 -0.97 21.28 -9.02
N SER A 73 -2.00 21.10 -8.18
CA SER A 73 -3.15 22.00 -8.21
C SER A 73 -2.62 23.39 -7.84
N GLY A 74 -2.78 24.34 -8.76
CA GLY A 74 -2.35 25.72 -8.58
C GLY A 74 -3.23 26.45 -7.57
N ASP A 75 -3.23 25.99 -6.32
CA ASP A 75 -3.72 26.78 -5.20
C ASP A 75 -2.59 27.74 -4.81
N SER A 76 -2.44 28.78 -5.63
CA SER A 76 -1.69 29.97 -5.28
C SER A 76 -2.25 30.50 -3.97
N VAL A 77 -1.42 30.49 -2.93
CA VAL A 77 -1.68 31.13 -1.63
C VAL A 77 -1.93 32.62 -1.80
#